data_AF-A0A923VR92-F1
#
_entry.id   AF-A0A923VR92-F1
#
_cell.length_a   1.000
_cell.length_b   1.000
_cell.length_c   1.000
_cell.angle_alpha   90.00
_cell.angle_beta   90.00
_cell.angle_gamma   90.00
#
_symmetry.space_group_name_H-M   'P 1'
#
loop_
_entity.id
_entity.type
_entity.pdbx_description
1 polymer ?
#
loop_
_entity_poly.entity_id
_entity_poly.type
_entity_poly.pdbx_seq_one_letter_code
_entity_poly.pdbx_strand_id
1 'polypeptide(L)'
;MKDKFYNYILNLQDQICQGLETVEGKAKFREDIWDRPEGGGGRTRVIENGNVIEKGGVNISAVHGKLPEAMRQLFNVGEADFFACGLSLVIHPKNPMAPTVHANWRYFEMYDDNGKVINSWFGGGQDLTPYYLFEEDAIHFHQTCKTACDKHSPEFYPTFKKQCDEYFWNTHRNEARGLGGLFF
;
A
#
# COMPACT_ATOMS: atom_id res chain seq x y z
N MET A 1 -6.14 17.89 3.42
CA MET A 1 -6.27 16.41 3.44
C MET A 1 -4.91 15.75 3.67
N LYS A 2 -3.87 16.20 2.95
CA LYS A 2 -2.46 15.87 3.18
C LYS A 2 -2.08 15.54 4.63
N ASP A 3 -2.15 16.51 5.55
CA ASP A 3 -1.64 16.32 6.91
C ASP A 3 -2.46 15.30 7.69
N LYS A 4 -3.78 15.23 7.44
CA LYS A 4 -4.67 14.26 8.07
C LYS A 4 -4.30 12.83 7.65
N PHE A 5 -4.12 12.59 6.36
CA PHE A 5 -3.78 11.26 5.86
C PHE A 5 -2.34 10.87 6.23
N TYR A 6 -1.39 11.81 6.18
CA TYR A 6 -0.01 11.55 6.58
C TYR A 6 0.10 11.13 8.04
N ASN A 7 -0.57 11.84 8.96
CA ASN A 7 -0.62 11.45 10.37
C ASN A 7 -1.31 10.10 10.58
N TYR A 8 -2.37 9.81 9.81
CA TYR A 8 -3.04 8.52 9.86
C TYR A 8 -2.09 7.37 9.48
N ILE A 9 -1.35 7.49 8.36
CA ILE A 9 -0.46 6.41 7.93
C ILE A 9 0.74 6.23 8.88
N LEU A 10 1.23 7.30 9.53
CA LEU A 10 2.26 7.19 10.57
C LEU A 10 1.79 6.28 11.71
N ASN A 11 0.59 6.53 12.22
CA ASN A 11 -0.01 5.69 13.26
C ASN A 11 -0.30 4.27 12.78
N LEU A 12 -0.77 4.11 11.54
CA LEU A 12 -1.04 2.81 10.94
C LEU A 12 0.23 1.97 10.81
N GLN A 13 1.36 2.55 10.39
CA GLN A 13 2.64 1.83 10.33
C GLN A 13 3.07 1.37 11.73
N ASP A 14 2.88 2.19 12.77
CA ASP A 14 3.18 1.79 14.15
C ASP A 14 2.31 0.60 14.58
N GLN A 15 1.00 0.64 14.33
CA GLN A 15 0.07 -0.45 14.64
C GLN A 15 0.40 -1.75 13.91
N ILE A 16 0.67 -1.67 12.60
CA ILE A 16 1.01 -2.85 11.78
C ILE A 16 2.33 -3.46 12.25
N CYS A 17 3.37 -2.64 12.46
CA CYS A 17 4.66 -3.15 12.92
C CYS A 17 4.53 -3.83 14.29
N GLN A 18 3.81 -3.20 15.23
CA GLN A 18 3.58 -3.77 16.56
C GLN A 18 2.80 -5.10 16.50
N GLY A 19 1.76 -5.17 15.66
CA GLY A 19 0.98 -6.39 15.46
C GLY A 19 1.84 -7.54 14.91
N LEU A 20 2.67 -7.24 13.91
CA LEU A 20 3.60 -8.21 13.31
C LEU A 20 4.71 -8.65 14.29
N GLU A 21 5.25 -7.74 15.10
CA GLU A 21 6.25 -8.08 16.12
C GLU A 21 5.68 -8.97 17.23
N THR A 22 4.39 -8.83 17.54
CA THR A 22 3.71 -9.65 18.55
C THR A 22 3.65 -11.12 18.13
N VAL A 23 3.45 -11.41 16.85
CA VAL A 23 3.44 -12.79 16.34
C VAL A 23 4.85 -13.32 16.06
N GLU A 24 5.80 -12.45 15.74
CA GLU A 24 7.19 -12.82 15.42
C GLU A 24 8.00 -13.26 16.64
N GLY A 25 7.94 -12.50 17.75
CA GLY A 25 8.57 -12.82 19.03
C GLY A 25 10.11 -12.72 19.10
N LYS A 26 10.84 -12.85 17.98
CA LYS A 26 12.32 -12.77 17.94
C LYS A 26 12.82 -11.51 17.24
N ALA A 27 12.54 -11.36 15.94
CA ALA A 27 13.00 -10.21 15.17
C ALA A 27 12.13 -8.97 15.45
N LYS A 28 12.70 -7.79 15.21
CA LYS A 28 12.01 -6.49 15.30
C LYS A 28 12.26 -5.68 14.04
N PHE A 29 11.37 -4.74 13.75
CA PHE A 29 11.58 -3.79 12.67
C PHE A 29 12.75 -2.86 12.98
N ARG A 30 13.70 -2.79 12.05
CA ARG A 30 14.71 -1.72 12.00
C ARG A 30 14.14 -0.55 11.24
N GLU A 31 14.16 0.61 11.88
CA GLU A 31 13.74 1.86 11.27
C GLU A 31 14.90 2.57 10.57
N ASP A 32 14.59 3.16 9.43
CA ASP A 32 15.47 4.04 8.67
C ASP A 32 14.67 5.26 8.20
N ILE A 33 15.02 6.43 8.75
CA ILE A 33 14.43 7.72 8.39
C ILE A 33 15.35 8.37 7.38
N TRP A 34 14.78 8.78 6.26
CA TRP A 34 15.55 9.35 5.15
C TRP A 34 14.85 10.56 4.56
N ASP A 35 15.66 11.49 4.05
CA ASP A 35 15.21 12.69 3.37
C ASP A 35 15.53 12.61 1.87
N ARG A 36 14.70 13.27 1.07
CA ARG A 36 14.88 13.36 -0.39
C ARG A 36 15.38 14.75 -0.75
N PRO A 37 16.53 14.90 -1.45
CA PRO A 37 17.04 16.21 -1.86
C PRO A 37 16.05 17.04 -2.68
N GLU A 38 15.22 16.40 -3.51
CA GLU A 38 14.21 17.10 -4.31
C GLU A 38 12.91 17.45 -3.54
N GLY A 39 12.78 17.03 -2.28
CA GLY A 39 11.65 17.36 -1.41
C GLY A 39 10.98 16.15 -0.75
N GLY A 40 10.79 16.26 0.56
CA GLY A 40 10.16 15.25 1.41
C GLY A 40 11.13 14.17 1.89
N GLY A 41 10.63 12.95 2.08
CA GLY A 41 11.39 11.83 2.63
C GLY A 41 10.54 10.62 2.95
N GLY A 42 10.97 9.81 3.90
CA GLY A 42 10.23 8.63 4.32
C GLY A 42 10.73 7.97 5.61
N ARG A 43 9.92 7.00 6.07
CA ARG A 43 10.20 6.14 7.21
C ARG A 43 10.08 4.69 6.76
N THR A 44 11.22 4.08 6.50
CA THR A 44 11.34 2.68 6.08
C THR A 44 11.46 1.82 7.32
N ARG A 45 10.65 0.76 7.43
CA ARG A 45 10.80 -0.23 8.50
C ARG A 45 10.94 -1.60 7.87
N VAL A 46 12.04 -2.27 8.17
CA VAL A 46 12.37 -3.60 7.63
C VAL A 46 12.57 -4.59 8.76
N ILE A 47 12.01 -5.79 8.61
CA ILE A 47 12.23 -6.94 9.49
C ILE A 47 12.77 -8.09 8.65
N GLU A 48 13.81 -8.77 9.14
CA GLU A 48 14.49 -9.85 8.40
C GLU A 48 14.95 -10.94 9.37
N ASN A 49 15.09 -12.17 8.84
CA ASN A 49 15.65 -13.32 9.54
C ASN A 49 14.91 -13.69 10.84
N GLY A 50 13.58 -13.51 10.85
CA GLY A 50 12.71 -13.91 11.94
C GLY A 50 12.41 -15.40 12.02
N ASN A 51 11.61 -15.76 13.01
CA ASN A 51 11.04 -17.09 13.22
C ASN A 51 9.75 -17.27 12.42
N VAL A 52 8.92 -16.23 12.32
CA VAL A 52 7.64 -16.23 11.60
C VAL A 52 7.76 -15.43 10.31
N ILE A 53 8.40 -14.26 10.35
CA ILE A 53 8.59 -13.38 9.20
C ILE A 53 10.01 -13.57 8.68
N GLU A 54 10.15 -14.10 7.47
CA GLU A 54 11.45 -14.25 6.81
C GLU A 54 12.00 -12.88 6.39
N LYS A 55 11.16 -12.09 5.73
CA LYS A 55 11.46 -10.73 5.31
C LYS A 55 10.18 -9.91 5.19
N GLY A 56 10.19 -8.69 5.69
CA GLY A 56 9.05 -7.79 5.61
C GLY A 56 9.46 -6.34 5.57
N GLY A 57 8.68 -5.53 4.86
CA GLY A 57 8.81 -4.08 4.84
C GLY A 57 7.46 -3.44 5.10
N VAL A 58 7.43 -2.40 5.93
CA VAL A 58 6.28 -1.50 6.10
C VAL A 58 6.85 -0.10 5.97
N ASN A 59 6.59 0.57 4.86
CA ASN A 59 7.29 1.78 4.46
C ASN A 59 6.32 2.94 4.29
N ILE A 60 6.71 4.11 4.77
CA ILE A 60 6.04 5.37 4.49
C ILE A 60 6.95 6.23 3.64
N SER A 61 6.35 6.90 2.65
CA SER A 61 6.97 8.03 1.95
C SER A 61 6.01 9.22 1.97
N ALA A 62 6.57 10.43 2.04
CA ALA A 62 5.87 11.68 1.83
C ALA A 62 6.81 12.60 1.04
N VAL A 63 6.56 12.75 -0.25
CA VAL A 63 7.41 13.47 -1.18
C VAL A 63 6.63 14.62 -1.82
N HIS A 64 7.36 15.66 -2.18
CA HIS A 64 6.80 16.82 -2.87
C HIS A 64 7.83 17.40 -3.82
N GLY A 65 7.37 18.26 -4.73
CA GLY A 65 8.23 18.97 -5.67
C GLY A 65 7.50 19.31 -6.96
N LYS A 66 8.27 19.59 -8.01
CA LYS A 66 7.73 19.84 -9.35
C LYS A 66 7.20 18.54 -9.96
N LEU A 67 6.01 18.58 -10.55
CA LEU A 67 5.42 17.44 -11.22
C LEU A 67 6.29 17.04 -12.43
N PRO A 68 6.76 15.79 -12.52
CA PRO A 68 7.60 15.35 -13.64
C PRO A 68 6.92 15.55 -14.99
N GLU A 69 7.69 15.85 -16.04
CA GLU A 69 7.15 16.18 -17.36
C GLU A 69 6.22 15.09 -17.92
N ALA A 70 6.59 13.81 -17.77
CA ALA A 70 5.76 12.69 -18.18
C ALA A 70 4.38 12.69 -17.49
N MET A 71 4.31 13.05 -16.20
CA MET A 71 3.04 13.17 -15.49
C MET A 71 2.25 14.40 -15.93
N ARG A 72 2.92 15.53 -16.22
CA ARG A 72 2.25 16.72 -16.77
C ARG A 72 1.57 16.41 -18.11
N GLN A 73 2.27 15.71 -18.99
CA GLN A 73 1.72 15.26 -20.28
C GLN A 73 0.55 14.29 -20.10
N LEU A 74 0.68 13.32 -19.17
CA LEU A 74 -0.37 12.35 -18.88
C LEU A 74 -1.65 13.02 -18.34
N PHE A 75 -1.51 13.99 -17.44
CA PHE A 75 -2.63 14.71 -16.85
C PHE A 75 -3.09 15.93 -17.66
N ASN A 76 -2.41 16.24 -18.77
CA ASN A 76 -2.65 17.41 -19.60
C ASN A 76 -2.68 18.71 -18.78
N VAL A 77 -1.68 18.89 -17.92
CA VAL A 77 -1.50 20.09 -17.08
C VAL A 77 -0.22 20.82 -17.44
N GLY A 78 -0.18 22.13 -17.17
CA GLY A 78 1.03 22.95 -17.30
C GLY A 78 2.03 22.69 -16.17
N GLU A 79 2.88 23.68 -15.86
CA GLU A 79 3.69 23.66 -14.65
C GLU A 79 2.79 23.45 -13.42
N ALA A 80 3.15 22.48 -12.59
CA ALA A 80 2.40 22.11 -11.41
C ALA A 80 3.36 21.56 -10.35
N ASP A 81 3.07 21.85 -9.09
CA ASP A 81 3.70 21.18 -7.97
C ASP A 81 2.84 20.00 -7.53
N PHE A 82 3.44 19.02 -6.84
CA PHE A 82 2.72 17.89 -6.31
C PHE A 82 3.14 17.57 -4.87
N PHE A 83 2.24 16.89 -4.19
CA PHE A 83 2.50 16.17 -2.96
C PHE A 83 1.96 14.75 -3.08
N ALA A 84 2.74 13.77 -2.64
CA ALA A 84 2.32 12.38 -2.56
C ALA A 84 2.78 11.78 -1.24
N CYS A 85 1.87 11.11 -0.53
CA CYS A 85 2.27 10.26 0.59
C CYS A 85 1.55 8.93 0.58
N GLY A 86 2.14 7.92 1.21
CA GLY A 86 1.51 6.62 1.31
C GLY A 86 2.27 5.65 2.19
N LEU A 87 1.54 4.62 2.62
CA LEU A 87 2.07 3.44 3.27
C LEU A 87 2.05 2.29 2.28
N SER A 88 3.15 1.56 2.18
CA SER A 88 3.24 0.32 1.40
C SER A 88 3.91 -0.76 2.23
N LEU A 89 3.39 -1.98 2.15
CA LEU A 89 3.98 -3.13 2.81
C LEU A 89 4.00 -4.36 1.90
N VAL A 90 5.01 -5.20 2.14
CA VAL A 90 5.06 -6.58 1.67
C VAL A 90 5.65 -7.41 2.80
N ILE A 91 4.95 -8.45 3.21
CA ILE A 91 5.40 -9.36 4.27
C ILE A 91 5.50 -10.77 3.71
N HIS A 92 6.68 -11.37 3.82
CA HIS A 92 6.98 -12.75 3.44
C HIS A 92 7.14 -13.60 4.70
N PRO A 93 6.16 -14.44 5.03
CA PRO A 93 6.30 -15.41 6.11
C PRO A 93 7.35 -16.46 5.77
N LYS A 94 7.97 -17.02 6.81
CA LYS A 94 8.94 -18.11 6.71
C LYS A 94 8.26 -19.47 6.50
N ASN A 95 7.06 -19.65 7.02
CA ASN A 95 6.30 -20.89 6.87
C ASN A 95 5.54 -20.86 5.53
N PRO A 96 5.73 -21.84 4.63
CA PRO A 96 5.02 -21.91 3.35
C PRO A 96 3.49 -21.99 3.49
N MET A 97 2.97 -22.41 4.64
CA MET A 97 1.53 -22.44 4.91
C MET A 97 0.95 -21.05 5.22
N ALA A 98 1.80 -20.06 5.47
CA ALA A 98 1.39 -18.68 5.69
C ALA A 98 1.57 -17.85 4.41
N PRO A 99 0.54 -17.13 3.92
CA PRO A 99 0.59 -16.40 2.67
C PRO A 99 1.44 -15.13 2.75
N THR A 100 2.05 -14.75 1.63
CA THR A 100 2.56 -13.38 1.47
C THR A 100 1.38 -12.40 1.39
N VAL A 101 1.51 -11.24 2.04
CA VAL A 101 0.54 -10.14 1.93
C VAL A 101 1.23 -8.88 1.42
N HIS A 102 0.54 -8.17 0.53
CA HIS A 102 0.90 -6.83 0.09
C HIS A 102 -0.25 -5.87 0.42
N ALA A 103 0.09 -4.64 0.80
CA ALA A 103 -0.88 -3.56 0.87
C ALA A 103 -0.26 -2.21 0.52
N ASN A 104 -1.08 -1.31 0.00
CA ASN A 104 -0.72 0.06 -0.30
C ASN A 104 -1.90 0.99 -0.04
N TRP A 105 -1.68 2.11 0.62
CA TRP A 105 -2.65 3.22 0.66
C TRP A 105 -1.90 4.52 0.47
N ARG A 106 -2.31 5.30 -0.54
CA ARG A 106 -1.63 6.53 -0.94
C ARG A 106 -2.61 7.65 -1.22
N TYR A 107 -2.14 8.87 -1.02
CA TYR A 107 -2.83 10.11 -1.34
C TYR A 107 -1.93 10.97 -2.21
N PHE A 108 -2.52 11.59 -3.23
CA PHE A 108 -1.84 12.49 -4.14
C PHE A 108 -2.64 13.78 -4.27
N GLU A 109 -1.96 14.93 -4.27
CA GLU A 109 -2.56 16.22 -4.61
C GLU A 109 -1.60 17.06 -5.49
N MET A 110 -2.18 17.77 -6.45
CA MET A 110 -1.47 18.69 -7.37
C MET A 110 -1.84 20.13 -7.06
N TYR A 111 -0.91 21.04 -7.29
CA TYR A 111 -1.09 22.47 -7.06
C TYR A 111 -0.80 23.30 -8.31
N ASP A 112 -1.53 24.41 -8.47
CA ASP A 112 -1.17 25.48 -9.41
C ASP A 112 -0.06 26.38 -8.87
N ASP A 113 0.36 27.36 -9.68
CA ASP A 113 1.42 28.32 -9.33
C ASP A 113 1.09 29.20 -8.10
N ASN A 114 -0.19 29.28 -7.70
CA ASN A 114 -0.61 30.01 -6.51
C ASN A 114 -0.68 29.10 -5.26
N GLY A 115 -0.29 27.82 -5.39
CA GLY A 115 -0.34 26.84 -4.31
C GLY A 115 -1.75 26.29 -4.04
N LYS A 116 -2.72 26.51 -4.94
CA LYS A 116 -4.08 25.98 -4.79
C LYS A 116 -4.15 24.55 -5.33
N VAL A 117 -4.81 23.67 -4.58
CA VAL A 117 -5.05 22.29 -5.01
C VAL A 117 -5.96 22.29 -6.26
N ILE A 118 -5.46 21.73 -7.36
CA ILE A 118 -6.19 21.59 -8.63
C ILE A 118 -6.74 20.19 -8.85
N ASN A 119 -6.13 19.17 -8.26
CA ASN A 119 -6.61 17.80 -8.31
C ASN A 119 -6.08 17.01 -7.11
N SER A 120 -6.83 16.01 -6.66
CA SER A 120 -6.34 15.07 -5.66
C SER A 120 -7.09 13.76 -5.72
N TRP A 121 -6.42 12.66 -5.41
CA TRP A 121 -7.04 11.34 -5.37
C TRP A 121 -6.36 10.45 -4.34
N PHE A 122 -7.10 9.42 -3.93
CA PHE A 122 -6.55 8.27 -3.23
C PHE A 122 -6.32 7.14 -4.22
N GLY A 123 -5.37 6.28 -3.87
CA GLY A 123 -5.25 4.97 -4.49
C GLY A 123 -4.78 3.97 -3.43
N GLY A 124 -4.94 2.69 -3.71
CA GLY A 124 -4.51 1.68 -2.78
C GLY A 124 -5.07 0.31 -3.04
N GLY A 125 -4.98 -0.54 -2.05
CA GLY A 125 -5.35 -1.92 -2.15
C GLY A 125 -4.61 -2.80 -1.18
N GLN A 126 -5.04 -4.05 -1.11
CA GLN A 126 -4.36 -5.11 -0.41
C GLN A 126 -4.68 -6.43 -1.10
N ASP A 127 -3.73 -7.35 -1.12
CA ASP A 127 -3.89 -8.63 -1.79
C ASP A 127 -3.09 -9.73 -1.08
N LEU A 128 -3.56 -10.96 -1.28
CA LEU A 128 -3.05 -12.15 -0.61
C LEU A 128 -2.46 -13.14 -1.63
N THR A 129 -1.24 -13.58 -1.37
CA THR A 129 -0.48 -14.49 -2.22
C THR A 129 -0.10 -15.76 -1.42
N PRO A 130 -0.99 -16.76 -1.36
CA PRO A 130 -0.68 -18.04 -0.72
C PRO A 130 0.23 -18.91 -1.57
N TYR A 131 1.01 -19.76 -0.91
CA TYR A 131 1.76 -20.85 -1.56
C TYR A 131 0.98 -22.17 -1.53
N TYR A 132 0.25 -22.40 -0.44
CA TYR A 132 -0.73 -23.48 -0.29
C TYR A 132 -2.10 -22.85 -0.01
N LEU A 133 -3.14 -23.35 -0.69
CA LEU A 133 -4.48 -22.79 -0.60
C LEU A 133 -5.23 -23.36 0.60
N PHE A 134 -5.72 -22.46 1.45
CA PHE A 134 -6.70 -22.72 2.50
C PHE A 134 -7.95 -21.91 2.19
N GLU A 135 -9.09 -22.58 2.03
CA GLU A 135 -10.34 -21.94 1.61
C GLU A 135 -10.85 -20.97 2.67
N GLU A 136 -10.71 -21.36 3.93
CA GLU A 136 -11.05 -20.56 5.10
C GLU A 136 -10.28 -19.22 5.15
N ASP A 137 -9.00 -19.21 4.77
CA ASP A 137 -8.17 -18.01 4.75
C ASP A 137 -8.60 -17.08 3.62
N ALA A 138 -8.91 -17.65 2.45
CA ALA A 138 -9.42 -16.89 1.31
C ALA A 138 -10.77 -16.22 1.64
N ILE A 139 -11.69 -16.98 2.24
CA ILE A 139 -12.99 -16.47 2.70
C ILE A 139 -12.80 -15.37 3.73
N HIS A 140 -11.96 -15.61 4.75
CA HIS A 140 -11.72 -14.64 5.81
C HIS A 140 -11.15 -13.32 5.27
N PHE A 141 -10.13 -13.40 4.40
CA PHE A 141 -9.51 -12.22 3.81
C PHE A 141 -10.49 -11.41 2.96
N HIS A 142 -11.21 -12.06 2.04
CA HIS A 142 -12.17 -11.40 1.17
C HIS A 142 -13.39 -10.88 1.92
N GLN A 143 -13.87 -11.58 2.95
CA GLN A 143 -14.95 -11.10 3.80
C GLN A 143 -14.53 -9.86 4.59
N THR A 144 -13.28 -9.80 5.08
CA THR A 144 -12.75 -8.62 5.76
C THR A 144 -12.68 -7.42 4.81
N CYS A 145 -12.19 -7.61 3.58
CA CYS A 145 -12.22 -6.60 2.52
C CYS A 145 -13.66 -6.11 2.24
N LYS A 146 -14.59 -7.05 2.04
CA LYS A 146 -15.99 -6.74 1.76
C LYS A 146 -16.65 -5.95 2.89
N THR A 147 -16.46 -6.39 4.14
CA THR A 147 -17.01 -5.71 5.32
C THR A 147 -16.48 -4.28 5.47
N ALA A 148 -15.23 -4.01 5.07
CA ALA A 148 -14.70 -2.66 5.05
C ALA A 148 -15.37 -1.81 3.94
N CYS A 149 -15.46 -2.35 2.72
CA CYS A 149 -16.10 -1.68 1.58
C CYS A 149 -17.60 -1.39 1.81
N ASP A 150 -18.35 -2.35 2.35
CA ASP A 150 -19.80 -2.27 2.56
C ASP A 150 -20.22 -1.11 3.48
N LYS A 151 -19.30 -0.63 4.35
CA LYS A 151 -19.54 0.55 5.20
C LYS A 151 -19.61 1.86 4.41
N HIS A 152 -19.13 1.87 3.17
CA HIS A 152 -19.04 3.05 2.34
C HIS A 152 -19.90 2.94 1.08
N SER A 153 -19.87 1.79 0.40
CA SER A 153 -20.73 1.51 -0.74
C SER A 153 -20.77 0.00 -1.04
N PRO A 154 -21.94 -0.58 -1.35
CA PRO A 154 -22.04 -1.99 -1.77
C PRO A 154 -21.35 -2.28 -3.10
N GLU A 155 -21.04 -1.25 -3.89
CA GLU A 155 -20.37 -1.39 -5.20
C GLU A 155 -18.83 -1.46 -5.09
N PHE A 156 -18.25 -1.05 -3.96
CA PHE A 156 -16.80 -0.93 -3.83
C PHE A 156 -16.11 -2.28 -3.86
N TYR A 157 -16.58 -3.26 -3.07
CA TYR A 157 -15.97 -4.59 -3.07
C TYR A 157 -15.98 -5.26 -4.46
N PRO A 158 -17.13 -5.40 -5.16
CA PRO A 158 -17.13 -6.06 -6.46
C PRO A 158 -16.26 -5.33 -7.49
N THR A 159 -16.23 -3.98 -7.45
CA THR A 159 -15.40 -3.18 -8.36
C THR A 159 -13.91 -3.35 -8.08
N PHE A 160 -13.48 -3.10 -6.84
CA PHE A 160 -12.07 -3.10 -6.46
C PHE A 160 -11.48 -4.51 -6.43
N LYS A 161 -12.30 -5.53 -6.17
CA LYS A 161 -11.88 -6.93 -6.32
C LYS A 161 -11.57 -7.27 -7.76
N LYS A 162 -12.47 -6.91 -8.69
CA LYS A 162 -12.25 -7.12 -10.13
C LYS A 162 -10.99 -6.39 -10.60
N GLN A 163 -10.81 -5.14 -10.19
CA GLN A 163 -9.60 -4.37 -10.51
C GLN A 163 -8.32 -5.03 -9.96
N CYS A 164 -8.38 -5.64 -8.77
CA CYS A 164 -7.25 -6.38 -8.19
C CYS A 164 -6.89 -7.62 -9.01
N ASP A 165 -7.89 -8.38 -9.44
CA ASP A 165 -7.70 -9.56 -10.30
C ASP A 165 -7.06 -9.19 -11.65
N GLU A 166 -7.50 -8.09 -12.25
CA GLU A 166 -6.98 -7.60 -13.54
C GLU A 166 -5.58 -7.00 -13.41
N TYR A 167 -5.31 -6.29 -12.32
CA TYR A 167 -4.04 -5.59 -12.12
C TYR A 167 -2.90 -6.56 -11.80
N PHE A 168 -3.12 -7.55 -10.93
CA PHE A 168 -2.10 -8.52 -10.52
C PHE A 168 -2.10 -9.79 -11.40
N TRP A 169 -2.21 -9.60 -12.71
CA TRP A 169 -2.15 -10.66 -13.71
C TRP A 169 -0.79 -10.69 -14.41
N ASN A 170 -0.12 -11.85 -14.37
CA ASN A 170 1.13 -12.08 -15.08
C ASN A 170 0.84 -12.52 -16.52
N THR A 171 0.71 -11.56 -17.45
CA THR A 171 0.31 -11.82 -18.85
C THR A 171 1.15 -12.89 -19.54
N HIS A 172 2.46 -12.92 -19.34
CA HIS A 172 3.37 -13.89 -19.98
C HIS A 172 3.27 -15.31 -19.41
N ARG A 173 2.68 -15.47 -18.21
CA ARG A 173 2.43 -16.76 -17.56
C ARG A 173 0.96 -17.19 -17.63
N ASN A 174 0.08 -16.25 -18.01
CA ASN A 174 -1.36 -16.43 -18.01
C ASN A 174 -1.90 -16.90 -16.64
N GLU A 175 -1.42 -16.27 -15.56
CA GLU A 175 -1.81 -16.59 -14.18
C GLU A 175 -1.92 -15.32 -13.34
N ALA A 176 -2.76 -15.35 -12.31
CA ALA A 176 -2.79 -14.32 -11.28
C ALA A 176 -1.59 -14.48 -10.33
N ARG A 177 -1.10 -13.38 -9.75
CA ARG A 177 -0.06 -13.42 -8.71
C ARG A 177 -0.49 -14.19 -7.46
N GLY A 178 -1.79 -14.10 -7.12
CA GLY A 178 -2.36 -14.65 -5.90
C GLY A 178 -3.90 -14.70 -5.99
N LEU A 179 -4.56 -14.66 -4.83
CA LEU A 179 -6.03 -14.73 -4.74
C LEU A 179 -6.73 -13.36 -4.84
N GLY A 180 -5.98 -12.31 -5.17
CA GLY A 180 -6.48 -10.95 -5.26
C GLY A 180 -6.81 -10.33 -3.89
N GLY A 181 -7.77 -9.41 -3.90
CA GLY A 181 -8.15 -8.61 -2.74
C GLY A 181 -8.86 -7.34 -3.19
N LEU A 182 -8.27 -6.17 -2.91
CA LEU A 182 -8.78 -4.87 -3.36
C LEU A 182 -7.67 -4.13 -4.12
N PHE A 183 -8.05 -3.41 -5.17
CA PHE A 183 -7.19 -2.45 -5.87
C PHE A 183 -8.05 -1.28 -6.36
N PHE A 184 -7.57 -0.04 -6.19
CA PHE A 184 -8.23 1.20 -6.60
C PHE A 184 -7.26 2.37 -6.79
#